data_AF-A0A1E9A2C9-F1
#
_entry.id   AF-A0A1E9A2C9-F1
#
_cell.length_a   1.000
_cell.length_b   1.000
_cell.length_c   1.000
_cell.angle_alpha   90.00
_cell.angle_beta   90.00
_cell.angle_gamma   90.00
#
_symmetry.space_group_name_H-M   'P 1'
#
loop_
_entity.id
_entity.type
_entity.pdbx_description
1 polymer ?
#
loop_
_entity_poly.entity_id
_entity_poly.type
_entity_poly.pdbx_seq_one_letter_code
_entity_poly.pdbx_strand_id
1 'polypeptide(L)' 'MKINELQETLRRMYKEYEREPLIQMRIIDWGKTINRLLDEKRLNIFDGFEENKDFIFNEMEAFKHARRE' A
#
# COMPACT_ATOMS: atom_id res chain seq x y z
N MET A 1 13.05 6.08 1.02
CA MET A 1 11.81 6.03 1.83
C MET A 1 11.66 4.63 2.38
N LYS A 2 11.42 4.50 3.69
CA LYS A 2 11.10 3.25 4.36
C LYS A 2 9.60 2.96 4.31
N ILE A 3 9.19 1.72 4.55
CA ILE A 3 7.77 1.31 4.55
C ILE A 3 6.94 2.09 5.59
N ASN A 4 7.48 2.39 6.77
CA ASN A 4 6.77 3.22 7.75
C ASN A 4 6.54 4.67 7.25
N GLU A 5 7.53 5.27 6.59
CA GLU A 5 7.41 6.60 5.99
C GLU A 5 6.37 6.62 4.85
N LEU A 6 6.28 5.52 4.09
CA LEU A 6 5.25 5.33 3.08
C LEU A 6 3.85 5.26 3.71
N GLN A 7 3.68 4.51 4.81
CA GLN A 7 2.39 4.45 5.51
C GLN A 7 1.93 5.83 6.02
N GLU A 8 2.86 6.65 6.52
CA GLU A 8 2.56 8.04 6.90
C GLU A 8 2.17 8.89 5.69
N THR A 9 2.88 8.73 4.57
CA THR A 9 2.59 9.43 3.32
C THR A 9 1.19 9.08 2.80
N LEU A 10 0.82 7.80 2.78
CA LEU A 10 -0.53 7.36 2.39
C LEU A 10 -1.62 7.95 3.30
N ARG A 11 -1.37 8.07 4.61
CA ARG A 11 -2.32 8.73 5.53
C ARG A 11 -2.49 10.22 5.25
N ARG A 12 -1.42 10.92 4.87
CA ARG A 12 -1.46 12.34 4.49
C ARG A 12 -2.23 12.50 3.18
N MET A 13 -1.86 11.74 2.16
CA MET A 13 -2.55 11.73 0.86
C MET A 13 -4.04 11.43 1.02
N TYR A 14 -4.41 10.46 1.87
CA TYR A 14 -5.82 10.14 2.10
C TYR A 14 -6.64 11.35 2.56
N LYS A 15 -6.05 12.23 3.39
CA LYS A 15 -6.67 13.48 3.84
C LYS A 15 -6.63 14.56 2.75
N GLU A 16 -5.53 14.68 2.02
CA GLU A 16 -5.38 15.68 0.95
C GLU A 16 -6.40 15.46 -0.18
N TYR A 17 -6.67 14.20 -0.52
CA TYR A 17 -7.61 13.82 -1.57
C TYR A 17 -9.04 13.61 -1.04
N GLU A 18 -9.46 14.29 0.04
CA GLU A 18 -10.78 14.10 0.68
C GLU A 18 -11.98 14.25 -0.27
N ARG A 19 -11.84 15.04 -1.34
CA ARG A 19 -12.89 15.29 -2.33
C ARG A 19 -12.84 14.37 -3.54
N GLU A 20 -11.92 13.41 -3.53
CA GLU A 20 -11.65 12.53 -4.67
C GLU A 20 -11.77 11.06 -4.23
N PRO A 21 -13.01 10.53 -4.11
CA PRO A 21 -13.27 9.21 -3.53
C PRO A 21 -12.55 8.07 -4.25
N LEU A 22 -12.39 8.17 -5.57
CA LEU A 22 -11.66 7.18 -6.35
C LEU A 22 -10.18 7.13 -5.97
N ILE A 23 -9.56 8.30 -5.71
CA ILE A 23 -8.17 8.38 -5.26
C ILE A 23 -8.05 7.85 -3.84
N GLN A 24 -8.95 8.25 -2.93
CA GLN A 24 -8.98 7.72 -1.56
C GLN A 24 -9.12 6.19 -1.52
N MET A 25 -9.95 5.62 -2.38
CA MET A 25 -10.11 4.17 -2.48
C MET A 25 -8.81 3.48 -2.90
N ARG A 26 -8.07 4.06 -3.86
CA ARG A 26 -6.75 3.55 -4.27
C ARG A 26 -5.73 3.63 -3.14
N ILE A 27 -5.71 4.72 -2.38
CA ILE A 27 -4.82 4.88 -1.23
C ILE A 27 -5.12 3.84 -0.15
N ILE A 28 -6.42 3.56 0.10
CA ILE A 28 -6.83 2.52 1.04
C ILE A 28 -6.36 1.13 0.56
N ASP A 29 -6.54 0.79 -0.71
CA ASP A 29 -6.10 -0.50 -1.26
C ASP A 29 -4.57 -0.69 -1.12
N TRP A 30 -3.81 0.38 -1.35
CA TRP A 30 -2.36 0.42 -1.09
C TRP A 30 -2.04 0.15 0.38
N GLY A 31 -2.66 0.90 1.30
CA GLY A 31 -2.45 0.73 2.73
C GLY A 31 -2.80 -0.68 3.22
N LYS A 32 -3.90 -1.27 2.71
CA LYS A 32 -4.29 -2.65 3.01
C LYS A 32 -3.25 -3.66 2.54
N THR A 33 -2.71 -3.48 1.34
CA THR A 33 -1.70 -4.40 0.79
C THR A 33 -0.41 -4.35 1.60
N ILE A 34 0.06 -3.15 1.94
CA ILE A 34 1.25 -2.98 2.77
C ILE A 34 1.04 -3.60 4.16
N ASN A 35 -0.10 -3.32 4.81
CA ASN A 35 -0.41 -3.90 6.12
C ASN A 35 -0.42 -5.43 6.06
N ARG A 36 -1.08 -6.02 5.07
CA ARG A 36 -1.09 -7.47 4.87
C ARG A 36 0.32 -8.05 4.74
N LEU A 37 1.18 -7.43 3.92
CA LEU A 37 2.55 -7.90 3.73
C LEU A 37 3.40 -7.79 5.01
N LEU A 38 3.15 -6.77 5.83
CA LEU A 38 3.76 -6.63 7.16
C LEU A 38 3.26 -7.72 8.13
N ASP A 39 1.95 -7.97 8.18
CA ASP A 39 1.33 -9.02 9.00
C ASP A 39 1.84 -10.42 8.60
N GLU A 40 1.99 -10.68 7.30
CA GLU A 40 2.57 -11.91 6.74
C GLU A 40 4.09 -12.02 6.95
N LYS A 41 4.75 -11.00 7.53
CA LYS A 41 6.21 -10.89 7.69
C LYS A 41 6.98 -10.98 6.37
N ARG A 42 6.33 -10.63 5.26
CA ARG A 42 6.92 -10.55 3.92
C ARG A 42 7.55 -9.18 3.67
N LEU A 43 7.23 -8.20 4.51
CA LEU A 43 7.92 -6.92 4.63
C LEU A 43 8.19 -6.63 6.11
N ASN A 44 9.16 -5.75 6.36
CA ASN A 44 9.42 -5.09 7.61
C ASN A 44 9.12 -3.59 7.49
N ILE A 45 8.69 -2.96 8.60
CA ILE A 45 8.44 -1.51 8.64
C ILE A 45 9.68 -0.67 8.33
N PHE A 46 10.88 -1.23 8.52
CA PHE A 46 12.15 -0.55 8.25
C PHE A 46 12.73 -0.82 6.87
N ASP A 47 12.10 -1.70 6.08
CA ASP A 47 12.57 -2.02 4.73
C ASP A 47 12.48 -0.80 3.81
N GLY A 48 13.37 -0.74 2.83
CA GLY A 48 13.35 0.26 1.78
C GLY A 48 12.19 0.05 0.83
N PHE A 49 11.34 1.06 0.65
CA PHE A 49 10.24 1.00 -0.33
C PHE A 49 10.77 0.85 -1.75
N GLU A 50 11.80 1.60 -2.15
CA GLU A 50 12.32 1.57 -3.53
C GLU A 50 12.83 0.18 -3.93
N GLU A 51 13.42 -0.55 -2.98
CA GLU A 51 13.94 -1.90 -3.18
C GLU A 51 12.81 -2.94 -3.28
N ASN A 52 11.65 -2.64 -2.69
CA ASN A 52 10.50 -3.54 -2.60
C ASN A 52 9.31 -3.12 -3.48
N LYS A 53 9.43 -2.02 -4.24
CA LYS A 53 8.29 -1.43 -4.95
C LYS A 53 7.67 -2.41 -5.94
N ASP A 54 8.48 -3.06 -6.76
CA ASP A 54 8.00 -4.00 -7.78
C ASP A 54 7.29 -5.20 -7.13
N PHE A 55 7.82 -5.69 -6.01
CA PHE A 55 7.18 -6.74 -5.22
C PHE A 55 5.81 -6.29 -4.68
N ILE A 56 5.73 -5.10 -4.07
CA ILE A 56 4.48 -4.54 -3.55
C ILE A 56 3.46 -4.33 -4.66
N PHE A 57 3.89 -3.82 -5.82
CA PHE A 57 3.04 -3.64 -7.00
C PHE A 57 2.47 -4.96 -7.51
N ASN A 58 3.30 -5.98 -7.62
CA ASN A 58 2.86 -7.32 -8.04
C ASN A 58 1.83 -7.91 -7.06
N GLU A 59 2.05 -7.77 -5.76
CA GLU A 59 1.12 -8.22 -4.73
C GLU A 59 -0.23 -7.48 -4.77
N MET A 60 -0.22 -6.19 -5.10
CA MET A 60 -1.45 -5.43 -5.28
C MET A 60 -2.28 -5.93 -6.47
N GLU A 61 -1.63 -6.20 -7.60
CA GLU A 61 -2.33 -6.67 -8.80
C GLU A 61 -2.86 -8.09 -8.59
N ALA A 62 -2.04 -9.00 -8.05
CA ALA A 62 -2.46 -10.36 -7.72
C ALA A 62 -3.69 -10.39 -6.80
N PHE A 63 -3.71 -9.54 -5.77
CA PHE A 63 -4.84 -9.46 -4.83
C PHE A 63 -6.10 -8.84 -5.44
N LYS A 64 -5.98 -7.93 -6.41
CA LYS A 64 -7.14 -7.42 -7.15
C LYS A 64 -7.78 -8.49 -8.03
N HIS A 65 -6.98 -9.35 -8.65
CA HIS A 65 -7.48 -10.46 -9.46
C HIS A 65 -8.20 -11.51 -8.60
N ALA A 66 -7.62 -11.87 -7.45
CA ALA A 66 -8.25 -12.81 -6.51
C ALA A 66 -9.58 -12.32 -5.91
N ARG A 67 -9.87 -11.01 -5.91
CA ARG A 67 -11.15 -10.44 -5.46
C ARG A 67 -12.23 -10.36 -6.56
N ARG A 68 -11.89 -10.69 -7.81
CA ARG A 68 -12.83 -10.68 -8.95
C ARG A 68 -13.39 -12.07 -9.30
N GLU A 69 -12.91 -13.11 -8.62
CA GLU A 69 -13.41 -14.49 -8.68
C GLU A 69 -14.32 -14.76 -7.47
#